data_AF-A0A0F9F7Z2-F1
#
_entry.id   AF-A0A0F9F7Z2-F1
#
_cell.length_a   1.000
_cell.length_b   1.000
_cell.length_c   1.000
_cell.angle_alpha   90.00
_cell.angle_beta   90.00
_cell.angle_gamma   90.00
#
_symmetry.space_group_name_H-M   'P 1'
#
loop_
_entity.id
_entity.type
_entity.pdbx_description
1 polymer ?
#
loop_
_entity_poly.entity_id
_entity_poly.type
_entity_poly.pdbx_seq_one_letter_code
_entity_poly.pdbx_strand_id
1 'polypeptide(L)'
;LGLYQANIIMEYLDERFPHPPLMPVYPVMRGRSRLMMHRIDTDWYSLAAKIYANGAESAQAREELTEALLAVSAIFTEAPYFMSEEFSLVDCYLAPLLWRLPELGIELTGAGSKEMKEYMIRLFERESFQASLTETEREIRL
;
A
#
# COMPACT_ATOMS: atom_id res chain seq x y z
N LEU A 1 12.35 12.54 -23.61
CA LEU A 1 11.63 13.10 -22.44
C LEU A 1 11.65 12.02 -21.36
N GLY A 2 12.01 12.32 -20.12
CA GLY A 2 11.96 11.35 -19.01
C GLY A 2 10.65 11.51 -18.23
N LEU A 3 10.03 10.40 -17.82
CA LEU A 3 8.89 10.41 -16.89
C LEU A 3 9.42 10.47 -15.46
N TYR A 4 8.79 11.32 -14.65
CA TYR A 4 9.04 11.50 -13.22
C TYR A 4 7.67 11.55 -12.53
N GLN A 5 7.64 11.25 -11.22
CA GLN A 5 6.46 10.89 -10.44
C GLN A 5 6.02 9.42 -10.59
N ALA A 6 5.96 8.72 -9.46
CA ALA A 6 5.66 7.28 -9.43
C ALA A 6 4.27 6.97 -10.01
N ASN A 7 3.25 7.79 -9.72
CA ASN A 7 1.90 7.61 -10.25
C ASN A 7 1.83 7.70 -11.79
N ILE A 8 2.54 8.66 -12.37
CA ILE A 8 2.63 8.83 -13.84
C ILE A 8 3.38 7.65 -14.46
N ILE A 9 4.47 7.22 -13.84
CA ILE A 9 5.26 6.07 -14.32
C ILE A 9 4.42 4.78 -14.26
N MET A 10 3.71 4.54 -13.15
CA MET A 10 2.88 3.35 -12.97
C MET A 10 1.72 3.29 -13.96
N GLU A 11 0.99 4.40 -14.18
CA GLU A 11 -0.07 4.43 -15.20
C GLU A 11 0.50 4.23 -16.62
N TYR A 12 1.63 4.86 -16.94
CA TYR A 12 2.30 4.63 -18.23
C TYR A 12 2.67 3.16 -18.44
N LEU A 13 3.22 2.50 -17.42
CA LEU A 13 3.58 1.08 -17.51
C LEU A 13 2.36 0.18 -17.71
N ASP A 14 1.26 0.42 -16.99
CA ASP A 14 0.01 -0.34 -17.12
C ASP A 14 -0.62 -0.16 -18.52
N GLU A 15 -0.63 1.08 -19.05
CA GLU A 15 -1.17 1.36 -20.39
C GLU A 15 -0.27 0.81 -21.50
N ARG A 16 1.06 0.88 -21.32
CA ARG A 16 2.03 0.45 -22.33
C ARG A 16 2.23 -1.07 -22.35
N PHE A 17 2.07 -1.73 -21.21
CA PHE A 17 2.24 -3.16 -21.00
C PHE A 17 1.01 -3.76 -20.28
N PRO A 18 -0.14 -3.92 -20.97
CA PRO A 18 -1.43 -4.20 -20.35
C PRO A 18 -1.60 -5.64 -19.83
N HIS A 19 -0.52 -6.43 -19.76
CA HIS A 19 -0.56 -7.83 -19.39
C HIS A 19 0.50 -8.16 -18.33
N PRO A 20 0.09 -8.60 -17.13
CA PRO A 20 -1.30 -8.60 -16.62
C PRO A 20 -1.82 -7.17 -16.35
N PRO A 21 -3.14 -6.91 -16.47
CA PRO A 21 -3.70 -5.59 -16.19
C PRO A 21 -3.64 -5.29 -14.68
N LEU A 22 -3.20 -4.09 -14.30
CA LEU A 22 -3.15 -3.62 -12.91
C LEU A 22 -4.20 -2.54 -12.61
N MET A 23 -4.97 -2.13 -13.61
CA MET A 23 -6.12 -1.25 -13.44
C MET A 23 -7.38 -1.85 -14.06
N PRO A 24 -8.57 -1.54 -13.51
CA PRO A 24 -9.83 -1.95 -14.12
C PRO A 24 -10.00 -1.41 -15.55
N VAL A 25 -10.84 -2.09 -16.34
CA VAL A 25 -11.20 -1.63 -17.69
C VAL A 25 -12.32 -0.59 -17.63
N TYR A 26 -13.33 -0.81 -16.77
CA TYR A 26 -14.50 0.06 -16.70
C TYR A 26 -14.18 1.44 -16.12
N PRO A 27 -14.60 2.55 -16.77
CA PRO A 27 -14.23 3.90 -16.35
C PRO A 27 -14.57 4.24 -14.90
N VAL A 28 -15.72 3.78 -14.41
CA VAL A 28 -16.14 4.02 -13.01
C VAL A 28 -15.18 3.35 -12.02
N MET A 29 -14.78 2.11 -12.30
CA MET A 29 -13.86 1.37 -11.44
C MET A 29 -12.45 1.96 -11.52
N ARG A 30 -12.00 2.41 -12.70
CA ARG A 30 -10.74 3.16 -12.85
C ARG A 30 -10.73 4.44 -12.02
N GLY A 31 -11.83 5.19 -12.05
CA GLY A 31 -11.99 6.40 -11.24
C GLY A 31 -11.91 6.11 -9.74
N ARG A 32 -12.52 5.02 -9.29
CA ARG A 32 -12.43 4.57 -7.90
C ARG A 32 -11.01 4.16 -7.50
N SER A 33 -10.31 3.37 -8.33
CA SER A 33 -8.92 2.99 -8.07
C SER A 33 -8.01 4.21 -7.97
N ARG A 34 -8.13 5.18 -8.89
CA ARG A 34 -7.38 6.45 -8.84
C ARG A 34 -7.67 7.26 -7.59
N LEU A 35 -8.93 7.34 -7.18
CA LEU A 35 -9.31 8.01 -5.94
C LEU A 35 -8.69 7.31 -4.72
N MET A 36 -8.66 5.98 -4.68
CA MET A 36 -8.04 5.25 -3.57
C MET A 36 -6.53 5.46 -3.53
N MET A 37 -5.83 5.39 -4.66
CA MET A 37 -4.39 5.69 -4.73
C MET A 37 -4.10 7.12 -4.24
N HIS A 38 -4.91 8.10 -4.64
CA HIS A 38 -4.79 9.47 -4.17
C HIS A 38 -4.97 9.58 -2.65
N ARG A 39 -6.01 8.94 -2.09
CA ARG A 39 -6.25 8.95 -0.63
C ARG A 39 -5.14 8.26 0.15
N ILE A 40 -4.61 7.15 -0.33
CA ILE A 40 -3.49 6.47 0.32
C ILE A 40 -2.27 7.40 0.38
N ASP A 41 -1.98 8.09 -0.72
CA ASP A 41 -0.87 9.06 -0.81
C ASP A 41 -1.07 10.26 0.12
N THR A 42 -2.25 10.88 0.09
CA THR A 42 -2.53 12.08 0.91
C THR A 42 -2.73 11.77 2.37
N ASP A 43 -3.36 10.64 2.70
CA ASP A 43 -3.80 10.34 4.06
C ASP A 43 -2.74 9.52 4.79
N TRP A 44 -2.22 8.44 4.17
CA TRP A 44 -1.35 7.49 4.89
C TRP A 44 0.14 7.78 4.68
N TYR A 45 0.56 8.12 3.46
CA TYR A 45 1.95 8.49 3.21
C TYR A 45 2.31 9.83 3.88
N SER A 46 1.36 10.74 4.07
CA SER A 46 1.59 11.96 4.85
C SER A 46 1.84 11.65 6.34
N LEU A 47 1.13 10.70 6.93
CA LEU A 47 1.39 10.21 8.29
C LEU A 47 2.74 9.51 8.39
N ALA A 48 3.06 8.63 7.43
CA ALA A 48 4.36 7.97 7.37
C ALA A 48 5.51 9.00 7.28
N ALA A 49 5.35 10.05 6.47
CA ALA A 49 6.34 11.13 6.38
C ALA A 49 6.52 11.88 7.71
N LYS A 50 5.43 12.14 8.46
CA LYS A 50 5.51 12.73 9.81
C LYS A 50 6.26 11.82 10.80
N ILE A 51 6.03 10.51 10.70
CA ILE A 51 6.73 9.53 11.55
C ILE A 51 8.24 9.54 11.24
N TYR A 52 8.61 9.48 9.96
CA TYR A 52 10.01 9.52 9.50
C TYR A 52 10.72 10.84 9.83
N ALA A 53 10.00 11.96 9.84
CA ALA A 53 10.56 13.25 10.27
C ALA A 53 10.95 13.26 11.76
N ASN A 54 10.47 12.30 12.56
CA ASN A 54 10.78 12.12 13.98
C ASN A 54 10.59 13.39 14.82
N GLY A 55 9.55 14.17 14.52
CA GLY A 55 9.17 15.38 15.23
C GLY A 55 8.14 15.16 16.34
N ALA A 56 7.64 16.25 16.92
CA ALA A 56 6.65 16.22 18.00
C ALA A 56 5.34 15.47 17.63
N GLU A 57 4.98 15.48 16.34
CA GLU A 57 3.76 14.81 15.83
C GLU A 57 3.96 13.31 15.55
N SER A 58 5.18 12.76 15.65
CA SER A 58 5.49 11.38 15.24
C SER A 58 4.67 10.33 16.00
N ALA A 59 4.49 10.52 17.32
CA ALA A 59 3.71 9.61 18.15
C ALA A 59 2.22 9.59 17.75
N GLN A 60 1.63 10.77 17.56
CA GLN A 60 0.24 10.89 17.13
C GLN A 60 0.04 10.31 15.71
N ALA A 61 0.96 10.61 14.78
CA ALA A 61 0.87 10.08 13.42
C ALA A 61 0.97 8.54 13.37
N ARG A 62 1.73 7.93 14.29
CA ARG A 62 1.82 6.48 14.44
C ARG A 62 0.49 5.87 14.90
N GLU A 63 -0.16 6.49 15.88
CA GLU A 63 -1.48 6.09 16.37
C GLU A 63 -2.52 6.19 15.26
N GLU A 64 -2.63 7.37 14.62
CA GLU A 64 -3.58 7.63 13.53
C GLU A 64 -3.39 6.66 12.34
N LEU A 65 -2.15 6.39 11.94
CA LEU A 65 -1.88 5.44 10.86
C LEU A 65 -2.25 4.01 11.25
N THR A 66 -1.96 3.61 12.49
CA THR A 66 -2.31 2.28 12.99
C THR A 66 -3.83 2.09 13.01
N GLU A 67 -4.58 3.07 13.54
CA GLU A 67 -6.03 3.04 13.56
C GLU A 67 -6.62 3.01 12.14
N ALA A 68 -6.11 3.83 11.24
CA ALA A 68 -6.58 3.88 9.85
C ALA A 68 -6.40 2.53 9.14
N LEU A 69 -5.25 1.88 9.32
CA LEU A 69 -4.97 0.56 8.74
C LEU A 69 -5.87 -0.52 9.34
N LEU A 70 -6.11 -0.52 10.65
CA LEU A 70 -7.02 -1.49 11.28
C LEU A 70 -8.48 -1.24 10.90
N ALA A 71 -8.90 0.01 10.71
CA ALA A 71 -10.27 0.35 10.33
C ALA A 71 -10.65 -0.18 8.94
N VAL A 72 -9.70 -0.24 8.01
CA VAL A 72 -9.95 -0.75 6.65
C VAL A 72 -9.78 -2.26 6.53
N SER A 73 -9.30 -2.96 7.56
CA SER A 73 -8.96 -4.38 7.45
C SER A 73 -10.17 -5.28 7.18
N ALA A 74 -11.38 -4.85 7.58
CA ALA A 74 -12.62 -5.56 7.31
C ALA A 74 -12.91 -5.69 5.80
N ILE A 75 -12.30 -4.86 4.94
CA ILE A 75 -12.42 -5.01 3.48
C ILE A 75 -11.84 -6.36 3.02
N PHE A 76 -10.82 -6.88 3.71
CA PHE A 76 -10.15 -8.12 3.33
C PHE A 76 -10.96 -9.39 3.66
N THR A 77 -12.10 -9.26 4.34
CA THR A 77 -13.06 -10.37 4.47
C THR A 77 -13.95 -10.51 3.24
N GLU A 78 -14.12 -9.43 2.48
CA GLU A 78 -14.96 -9.40 1.28
C GLU A 78 -14.15 -9.68 0.01
N ALA A 79 -12.88 -9.24 -0.05
CA ALA A 79 -12.03 -9.41 -1.22
C ALA A 79 -10.55 -9.64 -0.83
N PRO A 80 -9.79 -10.45 -1.59
CA PRO A 80 -8.40 -10.79 -1.27
C PRO A 80 -7.39 -9.63 -1.44
N TYR A 81 -7.72 -8.62 -2.23
CA TYR A 81 -6.93 -7.40 -2.47
C TYR A 81 -7.76 -6.16 -2.14
N PHE A 82 -7.12 -4.99 -2.09
CA PHE A 82 -7.78 -3.78 -1.58
C PHE A 82 -8.95 -3.34 -2.48
N MET A 83 -10.18 -3.67 -2.05
CA MET A 83 -11.44 -3.44 -2.77
C MET A 83 -11.49 -4.13 -4.16
N SER A 84 -10.76 -5.24 -4.35
CA SER A 84 -10.62 -5.93 -5.63
C SER A 84 -10.40 -7.44 -5.46
N GLU A 85 -10.92 -8.25 -6.37
CA GLU A 85 -10.62 -9.70 -6.47
C GLU A 85 -9.22 -9.97 -7.04
N GLU A 86 -8.67 -9.00 -7.77
CA GLU A 86 -7.38 -9.10 -8.45
C GLU A 86 -6.41 -8.04 -7.93
N PHE A 87 -5.12 -8.38 -7.94
CA PHE A 87 -4.04 -7.46 -7.59
C PHE A 87 -4.00 -6.27 -8.56
N SER A 88 -3.85 -5.07 -8.03
CA SER A 88 -3.95 -3.81 -8.77
C SER A 88 -2.88 -2.79 -8.37
N LEU A 89 -2.84 -1.65 -9.06
CA LEU A 89 -1.99 -0.53 -8.66
C LEU A 89 -2.32 -0.01 -7.26
N VAL A 90 -3.55 -0.17 -6.76
CA VAL A 90 -3.88 0.24 -5.39
C VAL A 90 -3.07 -0.57 -4.38
N ASP A 91 -2.89 -1.87 -4.63
CA ASP A 91 -2.06 -2.75 -3.81
C ASP A 91 -0.57 -2.40 -3.93
N CYS A 92 -0.11 -1.94 -5.11
CA CYS A 92 1.25 -1.41 -5.29
C CYS A 92 1.53 -0.16 -4.45
N TYR A 93 0.51 0.65 -4.13
CA TYR A 93 0.66 1.78 -3.20
C TYR A 93 0.76 1.29 -1.75
N LEU A 94 0.02 0.24 -1.38
CA LEU A 94 -0.03 -0.26 -0.01
C LEU A 94 1.15 -1.13 0.36
N ALA A 95 1.60 -2.00 -0.52
CA ALA A 95 2.64 -2.98 -0.20
C ALA A 95 3.93 -2.33 0.35
N PRO A 96 4.49 -1.24 -0.24
CA PRO A 96 5.68 -0.59 0.27
C PRO A 96 5.49 0.07 1.65
N LEU A 97 4.30 0.64 1.91
CA LEU A 97 3.94 1.23 3.20
C LEU A 97 3.83 0.14 4.28
N LEU A 98 3.11 -0.94 3.97
CA LEU A 98 2.92 -2.07 4.89
C LEU A 98 4.25 -2.79 5.18
N TRP A 99 5.14 -2.88 4.19
CA TRP A 99 6.47 -3.45 4.39
C TRP A 99 7.27 -2.69 5.44
N ARG A 100 7.15 -1.36 5.46
CA ARG A 100 7.89 -0.42 6.33
C ARG A 100 7.31 -0.25 7.74
N LEU A 101 6.20 -0.89 8.10
CA LEU A 101 5.62 -0.78 9.45
C LEU A 101 6.64 -0.99 10.59
N PRO A 102 7.60 -1.93 10.52
CA PRO A 102 8.64 -2.07 11.55
C PRO A 102 9.51 -0.81 11.71
N GLU A 103 9.94 -0.17 10.62
CA GLU A 103 10.70 1.09 10.67
C GLU A 103 9.86 2.25 11.21
N LEU A 104 8.55 2.23 10.91
CA LEU A 104 7.60 3.20 11.45
C LEU A 104 7.31 2.97 12.95
N GLY A 105 7.79 1.86 13.53
CA GLY A 105 7.50 1.45 14.90
C GLY A 105 6.05 1.06 15.12
N ILE A 106 5.38 0.55 14.08
CA ILE A 106 3.97 0.14 14.11
C ILE A 106 3.89 -1.38 14.21
N GLU A 107 3.21 -1.87 15.26
CA GLU A 107 2.81 -3.26 15.39
C GLU A 107 1.28 -3.36 15.35
N LEU A 108 0.76 -4.09 14.37
CA LEU A 108 -0.68 -4.30 14.23
C LEU A 108 -1.17 -5.33 15.25
N THR A 109 -1.98 -4.87 16.19
CA THR A 109 -2.60 -5.69 17.24
C THR A 109 -4.09 -5.35 17.38
N GLY A 110 -4.86 -6.20 18.06
CA GLY A 110 -6.29 -5.96 18.29
C GLY A 110 -7.19 -6.35 17.10
N ALA A 111 -8.41 -5.80 17.10
CA ALA A 111 -9.42 -6.08 16.08
C ALA A 111 -8.94 -5.64 14.70
N GLY A 112 -9.13 -6.50 13.69
CA GLY A 112 -8.71 -6.22 12.32
C GLY A 112 -7.25 -6.57 12.00
N SER A 113 -6.41 -6.79 13.02
CA SER A 113 -4.99 -7.08 12.82
C SER A 113 -4.74 -8.40 12.11
N LYS A 114 -5.63 -9.39 12.29
CA LYS A 114 -5.53 -10.70 11.63
C LYS A 114 -5.74 -10.55 10.13
N GLU A 115 -6.83 -9.91 9.73
CA GLU A 115 -7.22 -9.72 8.32
C GLU A 115 -6.16 -8.90 7.58
N MET A 116 -5.65 -7.84 8.20
CA MET A 116 -4.56 -7.05 7.64
C MET A 116 -3.26 -7.87 7.51
N LYS A 117 -2.90 -8.68 8.51
CA LYS A 117 -1.70 -9.54 8.43
C LYS A 117 -1.82 -10.60 7.34
N GLU A 118 -3.00 -11.20 7.16
CA GLU A 118 -3.25 -12.17 6.08
C GLU A 118 -3.12 -11.50 4.70
N TYR A 119 -3.62 -10.28 4.53
CA TYR A 119 -3.40 -9.49 3.33
C TYR A 119 -1.91 -9.15 3.10
N MET A 120 -1.19 -8.72 4.14
CA MET A 120 0.24 -8.46 4.08
C MET A 120 1.04 -9.70 3.63
N ILE A 121 0.75 -10.87 4.21
CA ILE A 121 1.39 -12.13 3.82
C ILE A 121 1.14 -12.40 2.33
N ARG A 122 -0.13 -12.31 1.89
CA ARG A 122 -0.50 -12.51 0.48
C ARG A 122 0.26 -11.56 -0.46
N LEU A 123 0.40 -10.30 -0.10
CA LEU A 123 1.15 -9.32 -0.89
C LEU A 123 2.64 -9.66 -0.94
N PHE A 124 3.22 -9.95 0.22
CA PHE A 124 4.66 -10.12 0.35
C PHE A 124 5.16 -11.43 -0.26
N GLU A 125 4.33 -12.47 -0.30
CA GLU A 125 4.68 -13.74 -0.95
C GLU A 125 4.67 -13.68 -2.48
N ARG A 126 4.15 -12.62 -3.09
CA ARG A 126 4.14 -12.47 -4.55
C ARG A 126 5.56 -12.40 -5.09
N GLU A 127 5.84 -13.18 -6.14
CA GLU A 127 7.13 -13.14 -6.84
C GLU A 127 7.50 -11.73 -7.30
N SER A 128 6.52 -10.95 -7.78
CA SER A 128 6.73 -9.56 -8.21
C SER A 128 7.16 -8.64 -7.06
N PHE A 129 6.63 -8.85 -5.85
CA PHE A 129 7.02 -8.08 -4.67
C PHE A 129 8.40 -8.51 -4.18
N GLN A 130 8.64 -9.81 -4.08
CA GLN A 130 9.96 -10.34 -3.73
C GLN A 130 11.05 -9.88 -4.69
N ALA A 131 10.77 -9.81 -6.00
CA ALA A 131 11.72 -9.32 -7.00
C ALA A 131 11.93 -7.80 -6.94
N SER A 132 10.97 -7.03 -6.43
CA SER A 132 11.07 -5.57 -6.36
C SER A 132 11.90 -5.07 -5.16
N LEU A 133 12.05 -5.88 -4.11
CA LEU A 133 12.78 -5.50 -2.90
C LEU A 133 14.28 -5.33 -3.17
N THR A 134 14.79 -4.15 -2.80
CA THR A 134 16.22 -3.89 -2.69
C THR A 134 16.83 -4.62 -1.49
N GLU A 135 18.16 -4.74 -1.43
CA GLU A 135 18.87 -5.35 -0.30
C GLU A 135 18.55 -4.63 1.02
N THR A 136 18.62 -3.29 1.04
CA THR A 136 18.27 -2.47 2.20
C THR A 136 16.83 -2.69 2.66
N GLU A 137 15.87 -2.83 1.73
CA GLU A 137 14.48 -3.07 2.12
C GLU A 137 14.29 -4.47 2.71
N ARG A 138 15.07 -5.48 2.30
CA ARG A 138 15.00 -6.81 2.90
C ARG A 138 15.42 -6.79 4.37
N GLU A 139 16.44 -6.00 4.71
CA GLU A 139 16.96 -5.85 6.07
C GLU A 139 15.92 -5.33 7.08
N ILE A 140 14.85 -4.66 6.61
CA ILE A 140 13.75 -4.19 7.48
C ILE A 140 13.08 -5.35 8.24
N ARG A 141 13.09 -6.55 7.66
CA ARG A 141 12.36 -7.73 8.17
C ARG A 141 13.23 -9.00 8.26
N LEU A 142 14.55 -8.87 8.13
CA LEU A 142 15.51 -9.94 8.42
C LEU A 142 15.81 -9.97 9.93
#